data_AF-A0A537AKX7-F1
#
_entry.id   AF-A0A537AKX7-F1
#
_cell.length_a   1.000
_cell.length_b   1.000
_cell.length_c   1.000
_cell.angle_alpha   90.00
_cell.angle_beta   90.00
_cell.angle_gamma   90.00
#
_symmetry.space_group_name_H-M   'P 1'
#
loop_
_entity.id
_entity.type
_entity.pdbx_description
1 polymer ?
#
loop_
_entity_poly.entity_id
_entity_poly.type
_entity_poly.pdbx_seq_one_letter_code
_entity_poly.pdbx_strand_id
1 'polypeptide(L)'
;MRYADLVRRCCVLGALSAVLAGCAGVAPPRPAQAPQPAAPPPAPSSPGAAARAKETPSDISPAVQREYEGALDALNAGHTEEAARVFRALTLTNSNLGGPHANLGMIYRQAGKQAEAVSELEQAVRLNPQQPVFLNQLGITYRQQGQFEKAREAYEKAIALDPSYPAPYLNLGILFDLYFWNSKHALEFYDRYLALTPGGDDKVVKWVADIKNRSQQGGKLSRREQP
;
A
#
# COMPACT_ATOMS: atom_id res chain seq x y z
N MET A 1 -18.52 -7.80 -27.17
CA MET A 1 -17.05 -7.71 -27.00
C MET A 1 -16.74 -8.03 -25.54
N ARG A 2 -15.81 -8.95 -25.29
CA ARG A 2 -15.68 -9.64 -23.99
C ARG A 2 -15.08 -8.72 -22.92
N TYR A 3 -15.72 -8.69 -21.74
CA TYR A 3 -15.36 -7.91 -20.55
C TYR A 3 -13.97 -8.26 -19.96
N ALA A 4 -13.32 -9.31 -20.47
CA ALA A 4 -11.99 -9.77 -20.06
C ALA A 4 -10.83 -8.95 -20.63
N ASP A 5 -11.05 -8.17 -21.71
CA ASP A 5 -9.98 -7.42 -22.38
C ASP A 5 -9.74 -6.01 -21.79
N LEU A 6 -10.64 -5.51 -20.93
CA LEU A 6 -10.52 -4.17 -20.33
C LEU A 6 -9.65 -4.15 -19.06
N VAL A 7 -9.54 -5.28 -18.35
CA VAL A 7 -8.75 -5.41 -17.11
C VAL A 7 -7.24 -5.50 -17.40
N ARG A 8 -6.85 -5.78 -18.65
CA ARG A 8 -5.45 -6.01 -19.04
C ARG A 8 -4.69 -4.74 -19.48
N ARG A 9 -5.32 -3.56 -19.49
CA ARG A 9 -4.77 -2.32 -20.07
C ARG A 9 -4.58 -1.14 -19.11
N CYS A 10 -4.74 -1.31 -17.80
CA CYS A 10 -4.56 -0.20 -16.83
C CYS A 10 -3.28 -0.29 -15.96
N CYS A 11 -2.29 -1.11 -16.31
CA CYS A 11 -1.09 -1.29 -15.49
C CYS A 11 0.20 -0.64 -16.01
N VAL A 12 0.13 0.32 -16.94
CA VAL A 12 1.34 1.07 -17.33
C VAL A 12 1.02 2.56 -17.41
N LEU A 13 2.00 3.37 -16.97
CA LEU A 13 2.08 4.85 -16.88
C LEU A 13 1.61 5.41 -15.53
N GLY A 14 2.44 6.03 -14.69
CA GLY A 14 3.85 6.37 -14.85
C GLY A 14 4.43 6.84 -13.53
N ALA A 15 5.74 6.65 -13.39
CA ALA A 15 6.56 7.36 -12.43
C ALA A 15 6.55 8.86 -12.76
N LEU A 16 6.61 9.70 -11.72
CA LEU A 16 7.10 11.06 -11.84
C LEU A 16 8.21 11.23 -10.80
N SER A 17 9.43 11.30 -11.32
CA SER A 17 10.64 11.78 -10.66
C SER A 17 10.56 13.28 -10.37
N ALA A 18 11.13 13.73 -9.23
CA ALA A 18 11.81 15.02 -8.97
C ALA A 18 11.68 15.39 -7.47
N VAL A 19 12.74 15.36 -6.64
CA VAL A 19 13.83 16.35 -6.45
C VAL A 19 13.47 17.51 -5.50
N LEU A 20 14.23 17.54 -4.39
CA LEU A 20 14.74 18.66 -3.56
C LEU A 20 13.90 19.94 -3.35
N ALA A 21 13.61 20.23 -2.08
CA ALA A 21 13.66 21.59 -1.54
C ALA A 21 14.00 21.53 -0.04
N GLY A 22 15.24 21.91 0.30
CA GLY A 22 15.63 22.22 1.66
C GLY A 22 15.13 23.61 2.05
N CYS A 23 14.47 23.72 3.20
CA CYS A 23 14.28 24.98 3.89
C CYS A 23 14.91 24.86 5.27
N ALA A 24 15.97 25.64 5.49
CA ALA A 24 16.60 25.84 6.78
C ALA A 24 15.63 26.62 7.69
N GLY A 25 15.47 26.12 8.93
CA GLY A 25 14.75 26.81 9.99
C GLY A 25 15.46 26.53 11.32
N VAL A 26 16.31 27.47 11.73
CA VAL A 26 17.04 27.46 12.99
C VAL A 26 16.06 27.65 14.15
N ALA A 27 16.02 26.71 15.10
CA ALA A 27 15.32 26.88 16.37
C ALA A 27 16.32 27.28 17.48
N PRO A 28 16.03 28.31 18.30
CA PRO A 28 16.91 28.74 19.39
C PRO A 28 16.84 27.82 20.64
N PRO A 29 17.85 27.89 21.54
CA PRO A 29 18.06 26.90 22.59
C PRO A 29 17.06 26.99 23.75
N ARG A 30 16.73 25.83 24.33
CA ARG A 30 16.01 25.72 25.62
C ARG A 30 16.98 25.93 26.80
N PRO A 31 16.57 26.65 27.87
CA PRO A 31 17.40 26.85 29.06
C PRO A 31 17.39 25.64 30.02
N ALA A 32 18.39 25.67 30.90
CA ALA A 32 18.93 24.60 31.72
C ALA A 32 17.99 23.96 32.77
N GLN A 33 18.26 22.68 33.04
CA GLN A 33 17.66 21.81 34.06
C GLN A 33 18.09 22.17 35.49
N ALA A 34 17.19 21.90 36.45
CA ALA A 34 17.51 21.69 37.88
C ALA A 34 17.56 20.17 38.18
N PRO A 35 18.39 19.72 39.13
CA PRO A 35 18.73 18.31 39.30
C PRO A 35 17.65 17.52 40.05
N GLN A 36 17.29 16.34 39.52
CA GLN A 36 16.46 15.34 40.20
C GLN A 36 17.33 14.19 40.75
N PRO A 37 16.95 13.57 41.89
CA PRO A 37 17.75 12.56 42.58
C PRO A 37 17.79 11.20 41.84
N ALA A 38 18.88 10.47 42.09
CA ALA A 38 19.27 9.23 41.40
C ALA A 38 18.21 8.10 41.50
N ALA A 39 17.86 7.53 40.35
CA ALA A 39 17.05 6.31 40.23
C ALA A 39 17.94 5.04 40.36
N PRO A 40 17.40 3.93 40.90
CA PRO A 40 18.13 2.68 41.09
C PRO A 40 18.54 1.99 39.76
N PRO A 41 19.56 1.10 39.78
CA PRO A 41 20.16 0.55 38.56
C PRO A 41 19.18 -0.31 37.74
N PRO A 42 19.32 -0.31 36.39
CA PRO A 42 18.46 -1.11 35.53
C PRO A 42 18.75 -2.61 35.67
N ALA A 43 17.67 -3.40 35.68
CA ALA A 43 17.71 -4.87 35.60
C ALA A 43 18.31 -5.35 34.26
N PRO A 44 18.89 -6.57 34.20
CA PRO A 44 19.66 -7.04 33.05
C PRO A 44 18.83 -7.22 31.78
N SER A 45 19.48 -6.89 30.68
CA SER A 45 19.01 -6.82 29.30
C SER A 45 18.59 -8.16 28.70
N SER A 46 17.39 -8.20 28.10
CA SER A 46 17.01 -9.21 27.11
C SER A 46 17.55 -8.81 25.73
N PRO A 47 18.30 -9.67 25.01
CA PRO A 47 18.75 -9.38 23.66
C PRO A 47 17.64 -9.74 22.67
N GLY A 48 16.88 -8.75 22.18
CA GLY A 48 15.78 -9.11 21.28
C GLY A 48 14.92 -7.97 20.75
N ALA A 49 15.48 -6.79 20.51
CA ALA A 49 14.84 -5.78 19.65
C ALA A 49 15.90 -4.74 19.30
N ALA A 50 16.90 -5.13 18.51
CA ALA A 50 17.65 -4.12 17.78
C ALA A 50 16.63 -3.41 16.88
N ALA A 51 16.34 -2.16 17.25
CA ALA A 51 15.68 -1.20 16.39
C ALA A 51 16.37 -1.27 15.02
N ARG A 52 15.73 -1.93 14.04
CA ARG A 52 16.20 -1.88 12.66
C ARG A 52 15.99 -0.44 12.22
N ALA A 53 17.13 0.24 12.11
CA ALA A 53 17.25 1.62 11.74
C ALA A 53 16.43 1.90 10.48
N LYS A 54 15.88 3.11 10.44
CA LYS A 54 15.26 3.71 9.26
C LYS A 54 16.17 3.43 8.07
N GLU A 55 15.68 2.74 7.03
CA GLU A 55 16.39 2.67 5.76
C GLU A 55 16.40 4.09 5.18
N THR A 56 17.48 4.82 5.41
CA THR A 56 17.77 6.00 4.62
C THR A 56 18.36 5.53 3.28
N PRO A 57 18.01 6.15 2.15
CA PRO A 57 18.58 5.82 0.84
C PRO A 57 20.13 5.83 0.76
N SER A 58 20.82 6.28 1.81
CA SER A 58 22.27 6.33 1.94
C SER A 58 22.97 4.97 2.09
N ASP A 59 22.26 3.89 2.44
CA ASP A 59 22.89 2.64 2.88
C ASP A 59 22.93 1.54 1.78
N ILE A 60 22.33 1.82 0.62
CA ILE A 60 22.29 0.89 -0.52
C ILE A 60 23.47 1.19 -1.45
N SER A 61 24.23 0.16 -1.84
CA SER A 61 25.35 0.37 -2.77
C SER A 61 24.85 0.91 -4.12
N PRO A 62 25.60 1.82 -4.78
CA PRO A 62 25.23 2.34 -6.10
C PRO A 62 25.12 1.26 -7.19
N ALA A 63 25.75 0.10 -7.00
CA ALA A 63 25.58 -1.05 -7.89
C ALA A 63 24.18 -1.65 -7.75
N VAL A 64 23.76 -1.94 -6.52
CA VAL A 64 22.42 -2.49 -6.21
C VAL A 64 21.33 -1.51 -6.63
N GLN A 65 21.53 -0.21 -6.42
CA GLN A 65 20.59 0.81 -6.86
C GLN A 65 20.40 0.77 -8.39
N ARG A 66 21.49 0.71 -9.17
CA ARG A 66 21.41 0.63 -10.63
C ARG A 66 20.75 -0.65 -11.13
N GLU A 67 21.01 -1.79 -10.49
CA GLU A 67 20.34 -3.05 -10.81
C GLU A 67 18.82 -2.96 -10.57
N TYR A 68 18.43 -2.38 -9.45
CA TYR A 68 17.02 -2.16 -9.11
C TYR A 68 16.33 -1.22 -10.10
N GLU A 69 16.96 -0.08 -10.42
CA GLU A 69 16.45 0.89 -11.40
C GLU A 69 16.33 0.27 -12.80
N GLY A 70 17.35 -0.48 -13.25
CA GLY A 70 17.29 -1.19 -14.52
C GLY A 70 16.16 -2.23 -14.59
N ALA A 71 15.86 -2.91 -13.48
CA ALA A 71 14.72 -3.82 -13.40
C ALA A 71 13.38 -3.08 -13.49
N LEU A 72 13.26 -1.90 -12.90
CA LEU A 72 12.06 -1.05 -13.05
C LEU A 72 11.90 -0.56 -14.49
N ASP A 73 12.99 -0.17 -15.15
CA ASP A 73 12.96 0.23 -16.56
C ASP A 73 12.54 -0.93 -17.47
N ALA A 74 13.04 -2.14 -17.19
CA ALA A 74 12.59 -3.36 -17.86
C ALA A 74 11.08 -3.62 -17.66
N LEU A 75 10.53 -3.38 -16.46
CA LEU A 75 9.08 -3.45 -16.23
C LEU A 75 8.31 -2.42 -17.07
N ASN A 76 8.80 -1.18 -17.12
CA ASN A 76 8.18 -0.12 -17.89
C ASN A 76 8.21 -0.41 -19.41
N ALA A 77 9.25 -1.10 -19.88
CA ALA A 77 9.37 -1.59 -21.25
C ALA A 77 8.54 -2.87 -21.53
N GLY A 78 7.90 -3.45 -20.51
CA GLY A 78 7.13 -4.69 -20.62
C GLY A 78 7.96 -5.97 -20.55
N HIS A 79 9.28 -5.88 -20.35
CA HIS A 79 10.20 -7.01 -20.18
C HIS A 79 10.07 -7.64 -18.78
N THR A 80 8.89 -8.17 -18.48
CA THR A 80 8.51 -8.63 -17.13
C THR A 80 9.38 -9.77 -16.62
N GLU A 81 9.72 -10.74 -17.46
CA GLU A 81 10.57 -11.88 -17.08
C GLU A 81 12.02 -11.45 -16.79
N GLU A 82 12.53 -10.46 -17.51
CA GLU A 82 13.85 -9.90 -17.25
C GLU A 82 13.90 -9.23 -15.89
N ALA A 83 12.94 -8.34 -15.62
CA ALA A 83 12.81 -7.68 -14.33
C ALA A 83 12.65 -8.69 -13.18
N ALA A 84 11.83 -9.73 -13.37
CA ALA A 84 11.63 -10.78 -12.37
C ALA A 84 12.94 -11.51 -12.03
N ARG A 85 13.79 -11.78 -13.01
CA ARG A 85 15.11 -12.39 -12.76
C ARG A 85 16.00 -11.49 -11.94
N VAL A 86 16.06 -10.19 -12.26
CA VAL A 86 16.88 -9.22 -11.52
C VAL A 86 16.37 -9.06 -10.09
N PHE A 87 15.06 -8.86 -9.88
CA PHE A 87 14.52 -8.76 -8.52
C PHE A 87 14.75 -10.03 -7.70
N ARG A 88 14.64 -11.22 -8.30
CA ARG A 88 14.98 -12.49 -7.62
C ARG A 88 16.46 -12.57 -7.26
N ALA A 89 17.35 -12.11 -8.12
CA ALA A 89 18.77 -12.04 -7.76
C ALA A 89 18.98 -11.10 -6.56
N LEU A 90 18.33 -9.93 -6.58
CA LEU A 90 18.41 -8.94 -5.50
C LEU A 90 17.85 -9.46 -4.17
N THR A 91 16.78 -10.25 -4.16
CA THR A 91 16.26 -10.84 -2.90
C THR A 91 17.22 -11.86 -2.29
N LEU A 92 18.04 -12.53 -3.11
CA LEU A 92 19.03 -13.51 -2.66
C LEU A 92 20.32 -12.86 -2.18
N THR A 93 20.79 -11.82 -2.88
CA THR A 93 22.05 -11.14 -2.57
C THR A 93 21.89 -10.03 -1.52
N ASN A 94 20.68 -9.47 -1.39
CA ASN A 94 20.37 -8.37 -0.49
C ASN A 94 19.07 -8.67 0.30
N SER A 95 19.13 -9.68 1.16
CA SER A 95 17.96 -10.24 1.86
C SER A 95 17.28 -9.28 2.85
N ASN A 96 17.85 -8.09 3.08
CA ASN A 96 17.27 -7.04 3.91
C ASN A 96 16.36 -6.09 3.13
N LEU A 97 16.39 -6.08 1.79
CA LEU A 97 15.64 -5.11 0.98
C LEU A 97 14.20 -5.56 0.74
N GLY A 98 13.22 -4.78 1.21
CA GLY A 98 11.80 -5.04 0.95
C GLY A 98 11.35 -4.77 -0.48
N GLY A 99 12.00 -3.81 -1.18
CA GLY A 99 11.62 -3.38 -2.52
C GLY A 99 11.61 -4.50 -3.59
N PRO A 100 12.68 -5.30 -3.74
CA PRO A 100 12.71 -6.41 -4.69
C PRO A 100 11.60 -7.44 -4.45
N HIS A 101 11.33 -7.79 -3.19
CA HIS A 101 10.22 -8.66 -2.81
C HIS A 101 8.87 -8.07 -3.22
N ALA A 102 8.64 -6.77 -2.99
CA ALA A 102 7.38 -6.13 -3.38
C ALA A 102 7.13 -6.19 -4.91
N ASN A 103 8.18 -5.94 -5.71
CA ASN A 103 8.09 -6.00 -7.17
C ASN A 103 7.85 -7.44 -7.66
N LEU A 104 8.56 -8.43 -7.12
CA LEU A 104 8.29 -9.84 -7.42
C LEU A 104 6.85 -10.23 -7.11
N GLY A 105 6.34 -9.80 -5.96
CA GLY A 105 4.97 -10.08 -5.58
C GLY A 105 3.95 -9.47 -6.55
N MET A 106 4.20 -8.24 -7.02
CA MET A 106 3.37 -7.62 -8.06
C MET A 106 3.45 -8.36 -9.41
N ILE A 107 4.65 -8.79 -9.81
CA ILE A 107 4.86 -9.58 -11.04
C ILE A 107 4.11 -10.92 -10.96
N TYR A 108 4.27 -11.67 -9.87
CA TYR A 108 3.57 -12.94 -9.66
C TYR A 108 2.05 -12.76 -9.61
N ARG A 109 1.58 -11.68 -8.97
CA ARG A 109 0.15 -11.34 -8.97
C ARG A 109 -0.39 -11.14 -10.39
N GLN A 110 0.34 -10.40 -11.22
CA GLN A 110 -0.03 -10.18 -12.61
C GLN A 110 0.01 -11.46 -13.46
N ALA A 111 0.90 -12.40 -13.11
CA ALA A 111 0.99 -13.72 -13.72
C ALA A 111 -0.05 -14.73 -13.20
N GLY A 112 -0.94 -14.35 -12.28
CA GLY A 112 -1.93 -15.25 -11.66
C GLY A 112 -1.35 -16.21 -10.61
N LYS A 113 -0.07 -16.04 -10.25
CA LYS A 113 0.64 -16.81 -9.23
C LYS A 113 0.38 -16.22 -7.84
N GLN A 114 -0.87 -16.32 -7.39
CA GLN A 114 -1.33 -15.61 -6.20
C GLN A 114 -0.62 -16.06 -4.92
N ALA A 115 -0.29 -17.34 -4.76
CA ALA A 115 0.37 -17.82 -3.54
C ALA A 115 1.79 -17.25 -3.42
N GLU A 116 2.56 -17.30 -4.51
CA GLU A 116 3.89 -16.69 -4.57
C GLU A 116 3.81 -15.18 -4.36
N ALA A 117 2.80 -14.52 -4.94
CA ALA A 117 2.60 -13.08 -4.77
C ALA A 117 2.42 -12.67 -3.31
N VAL A 118 1.60 -13.41 -2.54
CA VAL A 118 1.41 -13.16 -1.11
C VAL A 118 2.71 -13.37 -0.35
N SER A 119 3.41 -14.49 -0.60
CA SER A 119 4.67 -14.79 0.09
C SER A 119 5.71 -13.67 -0.07
N GLU A 120 5.89 -13.17 -1.29
CA GLU A 120 6.82 -12.08 -1.57
C GLU A 120 6.37 -10.76 -0.93
N LEU A 121 5.08 -10.41 -1.01
CA LEU A 121 4.58 -9.16 -0.41
C LEU A 121 4.59 -9.18 1.11
N GLU A 122 4.34 -10.33 1.74
CA GLU A 122 4.52 -10.47 3.18
C GLU A 122 5.99 -10.29 3.58
N GLN A 123 6.93 -10.82 2.79
CA GLN A 123 8.35 -10.60 3.03
C GLN A 123 8.72 -9.11 2.89
N ALA A 124 8.18 -8.42 1.88
CA ALA A 124 8.38 -6.98 1.71
C ALA A 124 7.87 -6.18 2.94
N VAL A 125 6.68 -6.52 3.44
CA VAL A 125 6.10 -5.88 4.65
C VAL A 125 6.89 -6.24 5.91
N ARG A 126 7.38 -7.48 6.04
CA ARG A 126 8.23 -7.88 7.18
C ARG A 126 9.54 -7.11 7.23
N LEU A 127 10.16 -6.90 6.07
CA LEU A 127 11.41 -6.15 5.96
C LEU A 127 11.17 -4.66 6.23
N ASN A 128 10.15 -4.09 5.57
CA ASN A 128 9.82 -2.66 5.63
C ASN A 128 8.37 -2.43 6.07
N PRO A 129 8.06 -2.57 7.37
CA PRO A 129 6.69 -2.47 7.89
C PRO A 129 6.09 -1.06 7.82
N GLN A 130 6.93 -0.05 7.60
CA GLN A 130 6.53 1.37 7.53
C GLN A 130 6.21 1.84 6.10
N GLN A 131 6.18 0.92 5.12
CA GLN A 131 5.87 1.26 3.74
C GLN A 131 4.38 1.01 3.42
N PRO A 132 3.52 2.05 3.37
CA PRO A 132 2.09 1.89 3.12
C PRO A 132 1.77 1.28 1.76
N VAL A 133 2.64 1.50 0.76
CA VAL A 133 2.51 0.91 -0.57
C VAL A 133 2.57 -0.62 -0.51
N PHE A 134 3.46 -1.20 0.29
CA PHE A 134 3.59 -2.66 0.39
C PHE A 134 2.37 -3.30 1.05
N LEU A 135 1.83 -2.66 2.09
CA LEU A 135 0.59 -3.06 2.73
C LEU A 135 -0.61 -2.97 1.78
N ASN A 136 -0.70 -1.92 0.97
CA ASN A 136 -1.75 -1.81 -0.04
C ASN A 136 -1.65 -2.93 -1.10
N GLN A 137 -0.45 -3.23 -1.61
CA GLN A 137 -0.27 -4.32 -2.57
C GLN A 137 -0.59 -5.69 -1.94
N LEU A 138 -0.20 -5.91 -0.69
CA LEU A 138 -0.55 -7.12 0.06
C LEU A 138 -2.08 -7.26 0.22
N GLY A 139 -2.77 -6.16 0.57
CA GLY A 139 -4.24 -6.13 0.67
C GLY A 139 -4.93 -6.45 -0.66
N ILE A 140 -4.41 -5.93 -1.78
CA ILE A 140 -4.92 -6.25 -3.13
C ILE A 140 -4.80 -7.75 -3.39
N THR A 141 -3.65 -8.33 -3.05
CA THR A 141 -3.38 -9.75 -3.27
C THR A 141 -4.25 -10.63 -2.39
N TYR A 142 -4.43 -10.29 -1.12
CA TYR A 142 -5.36 -11.00 -0.23
C TYR A 142 -6.80 -10.97 -0.72
N ARG A 143 -7.27 -9.81 -1.19
CA ARG A 143 -8.62 -9.69 -1.75
C ARG A 143 -8.79 -10.59 -2.98
N GLN A 144 -7.79 -10.67 -3.86
CA GLN A 144 -7.81 -11.55 -5.03
C GLN A 144 -7.84 -13.04 -4.66
N GLN A 145 -7.29 -13.41 -3.50
CA GLN A 145 -7.38 -14.76 -2.94
C GLN A 145 -8.67 -15.02 -2.14
N GLY A 146 -9.57 -14.04 -2.02
CA GLY A 146 -10.77 -14.16 -1.18
C GLY A 146 -10.53 -13.99 0.33
N GLN A 147 -9.31 -13.62 0.74
CA GLN A 147 -8.98 -13.38 2.15
C GLN A 147 -9.38 -11.95 2.56
N PHE A 148 -10.69 -11.67 2.60
CA PHE A 148 -11.23 -10.31 2.71
C PHE A 148 -10.88 -9.60 4.02
N GLU A 149 -10.92 -10.30 5.16
CA GLU A 149 -10.56 -9.72 6.46
C GLU A 149 -9.08 -9.31 6.51
N LYS A 150 -8.17 -10.17 6.01
CA LYS A 150 -6.74 -9.82 5.90
C LYS A 150 -6.50 -8.65 4.94
N ALA A 151 -7.28 -8.59 3.86
CA ALA A 151 -7.22 -7.45 2.95
C ALA A 151 -7.62 -6.15 3.66
N ARG A 152 -8.73 -6.17 4.43
CA ARG A 152 -9.18 -5.02 5.23
C ARG A 152 -8.06 -4.55 6.16
N GLU A 153 -7.51 -5.45 6.97
CA GLU A 153 -6.44 -5.13 7.92
C GLU A 153 -5.21 -4.52 7.25
N ALA A 154 -4.81 -5.04 6.09
CA ALA A 154 -3.67 -4.52 5.34
C ALA A 154 -3.92 -3.09 4.83
N TYR A 155 -5.11 -2.80 4.30
CA TYR A 155 -5.47 -1.46 3.87
C TYR A 155 -5.60 -0.47 5.03
N GLU A 156 -6.21 -0.87 6.14
CA GLU A 156 -6.34 -0.05 7.35
C GLU A 156 -4.95 0.31 7.92
N LYS A 157 -4.02 -0.65 7.95
CA LYS A 157 -2.62 -0.39 8.31
C LYS A 157 -1.95 0.58 7.34
N ALA A 158 -2.17 0.45 6.03
CA ALA A 158 -1.63 1.38 5.04
C ALA A 158 -2.14 2.82 5.28
N ILE A 159 -3.42 2.99 5.62
CA ILE A 159 -4.03 4.28 5.97
C ILE A 159 -3.46 4.84 7.27
N ALA A 160 -3.25 3.98 8.27
CA ALA A 160 -2.68 4.41 9.55
C ALA A 160 -1.24 4.95 9.40
N LEU A 161 -0.48 4.38 8.46
CA LEU A 161 0.88 4.86 8.14
C LEU A 161 0.88 6.13 7.31
N ASP A 162 0.01 6.22 6.32
CA ASP A 162 -0.14 7.41 5.48
C ASP A 162 -1.62 7.70 5.21
N PRO A 163 -2.23 8.60 6.02
CA PRO A 163 -3.62 9.00 5.84
C PRO A 163 -3.90 9.80 4.57
N SER A 164 -2.86 10.24 3.86
CA SER A 164 -2.94 10.96 2.59
C SER A 164 -2.81 10.05 1.36
N TYR A 165 -2.43 8.79 1.55
CA TYR A 165 -2.33 7.82 0.46
C TYR A 165 -3.73 7.41 -0.03
N PRO A 166 -4.15 7.73 -1.26
CA PRO A 166 -5.54 7.53 -1.68
C PRO A 166 -5.89 6.06 -1.95
N ALA A 167 -4.94 5.25 -2.45
CA ALA A 167 -5.23 3.92 -3.00
C ALA A 167 -5.85 2.92 -2.00
N PRO A 168 -5.42 2.86 -0.71
CA PRO A 168 -6.07 2.01 0.29
C PRO A 168 -7.55 2.36 0.52
N TYR A 169 -7.92 3.65 0.49
CA TYR A 169 -9.32 4.06 0.64
C TYR A 169 -10.17 3.57 -0.53
N LEU A 170 -9.68 3.72 -1.78
CA LEU A 170 -10.35 3.15 -2.95
C LEU A 170 -10.56 1.64 -2.80
N ASN A 171 -9.52 0.92 -2.38
CA ASN A 171 -9.58 -0.53 -2.25
C ASN A 171 -10.51 -0.99 -1.11
N LEU A 172 -10.56 -0.27 0.01
CA LEU A 172 -11.54 -0.51 1.07
C LEU A 172 -12.97 -0.24 0.60
N GLY A 173 -13.20 0.86 -0.13
CA GLY A 173 -14.51 1.16 -0.72
C GLY A 173 -15.01 -0.01 -1.59
N ILE A 174 -14.15 -0.54 -2.45
CA ILE A 174 -14.47 -1.73 -3.28
C ILE A 174 -14.70 -2.96 -2.40
N LEU A 175 -13.89 -3.16 -1.37
CA LEU A 175 -14.01 -4.30 -0.47
C LEU A 175 -15.36 -4.31 0.25
N PHE A 176 -15.76 -3.16 0.81
CA PHE A 176 -17.01 -3.01 1.54
C PHE A 176 -18.25 -3.07 0.64
N ASP A 177 -18.20 -2.50 -0.57
CA ASP A 177 -19.34 -2.54 -1.50
C ASP A 177 -19.59 -3.97 -2.01
N LEU A 178 -18.53 -4.64 -2.51
CA LEU A 178 -18.68 -5.88 -3.27
C LEU A 178 -18.65 -7.15 -2.42
N TYR A 179 -17.94 -7.13 -1.28
CA TYR A 179 -17.68 -8.37 -0.52
C TYR A 179 -18.29 -8.34 0.88
N PHE A 180 -18.36 -7.17 1.52
CA PHE A 180 -19.04 -7.03 2.82
C PHE A 180 -20.47 -6.50 2.70
N TRP A 181 -20.94 -6.15 1.50
CA TRP A 181 -22.30 -5.64 1.25
C TRP A 181 -22.68 -4.46 2.15
N ASN A 182 -21.70 -3.65 2.52
CA ASN A 182 -21.86 -2.54 3.45
C ASN A 182 -21.68 -1.23 2.69
N SER A 183 -22.78 -0.81 2.05
CA SER A 183 -22.84 0.40 1.25
C SER A 183 -22.49 1.67 2.03
N LYS A 184 -22.77 1.71 3.35
CA LYS A 184 -22.46 2.86 4.18
C LYS A 184 -20.95 3.09 4.27
N HIS A 185 -20.20 2.08 4.74
CA HIS A 185 -18.74 2.20 4.83
C HIS A 185 -18.10 2.37 3.45
N ALA A 186 -18.63 1.71 2.41
CA ALA A 186 -18.12 1.90 1.06
C ALA A 186 -18.15 3.37 0.61
N LEU A 187 -19.27 4.07 0.86
CA LEU A 187 -19.40 5.50 0.55
C LEU A 187 -18.40 6.36 1.34
N GLU A 188 -18.22 6.09 2.64
CA GLU A 188 -17.24 6.82 3.47
C GLU A 188 -15.81 6.72 2.90
N PHE A 189 -15.41 5.51 2.48
CA PHE A 189 -14.10 5.29 1.88
C PHE A 189 -13.96 5.91 0.49
N TYR A 190 -14.99 5.85 -0.36
CA TYR A 190 -14.96 6.52 -1.67
C TYR A 190 -14.93 8.04 -1.55
N ASP A 191 -15.68 8.63 -0.63
CA ASP A 191 -15.66 10.07 -0.38
C ASP A 191 -14.27 10.52 0.08
N ARG A 192 -13.62 9.73 0.95
CA ARG A 192 -12.24 10.00 1.40
C ARG A 192 -11.23 9.87 0.26
N TYR A 193 -11.35 8.87 -0.61
CA TYR A 193 -10.52 8.73 -1.81
C TYR A 193 -10.65 9.96 -2.72
N LEU A 194 -11.89 10.36 -3.06
CA LEU A 194 -12.15 11.49 -3.95
C LEU A 194 -11.63 12.82 -3.37
N ALA A 195 -11.70 13.01 -2.05
CA ALA A 195 -11.14 14.17 -1.38
C ALA A 195 -9.61 14.25 -1.49
N LEU A 196 -8.92 13.11 -1.60
CA LEU A 196 -7.46 13.01 -1.74
C LEU A 196 -6.99 12.99 -3.21
N THR A 197 -7.91 12.94 -4.18
CA THR A 197 -7.60 12.99 -5.62
C THR A 197 -8.24 14.21 -6.29
N PRO A 198 -7.67 15.42 -6.11
CA PRO A 198 -8.14 16.62 -6.78
C PRO A 198 -8.04 16.46 -8.30
N GLY A 199 -9.14 16.62 -9.02
CA GLY A 199 -9.28 16.24 -10.44
C GLY A 199 -10.31 15.13 -10.66
N GLY A 200 -10.66 14.40 -9.59
CA GLY A 200 -11.75 13.43 -9.58
C GLY A 200 -11.41 12.07 -10.21
N ASP A 201 -12.36 11.15 -10.12
CA ASP A 201 -12.34 9.82 -10.75
C ASP A 201 -13.78 9.49 -11.16
N ASP A 202 -14.12 9.75 -12.44
CA ASP A 202 -15.48 9.59 -12.97
C ASP A 202 -16.07 8.19 -12.73
N LYS A 203 -15.21 7.17 -12.73
CA LYS A 203 -15.63 5.79 -12.47
C LYS A 203 -16.07 5.64 -11.02
N VAL A 204 -15.31 6.19 -10.07
CA VAL A 204 -15.67 6.14 -8.65
C VAL A 204 -16.90 7.01 -8.35
N VAL A 205 -17.03 8.17 -9.00
CA VAL A 205 -18.23 9.01 -8.90
C VAL A 205 -19.49 8.24 -9.35
N LYS A 206 -19.39 7.49 -10.45
CA LYS A 206 -20.49 6.62 -10.90
C LYS A 206 -20.81 5.52 -9.89
N TRP A 207 -19.81 4.84 -9.33
CA TRP A 207 -20.03 3.83 -8.28
C TRP A 207 -20.75 4.42 -7.06
N VAL A 208 -20.33 5.60 -6.61
CA VAL A 208 -20.98 6.33 -5.51
C VAL A 208 -22.44 6.64 -5.83
N ALA A 209 -22.75 7.12 -7.04
CA ALA A 209 -24.11 7.37 -7.48
C ALA A 209 -24.96 6.08 -7.51
N ASP A 210 -24.41 5.00 -8.05
CA ASP A 210 -25.09 3.70 -8.12
C ASP A 210 -25.41 3.15 -6.73
N ILE A 211 -24.47 3.22 -5.78
CA ILE A 211 -24.68 2.78 -4.39
C ILE A 211 -25.82 3.57 -3.72
N LYS A 212 -25.83 4.91 -3.91
CA LYS A 212 -26.88 5.79 -3.36
C LYS A 212 -28.25 5.45 -3.96
N ASN A 213 -28.31 5.18 -5.27
CA ASN A 213 -29.53 4.78 -5.95
C ASN A 213 -30.08 3.43 -5.44
N ARG A 214 -29.22 2.41 -5.28
CA ARG A 214 -29.61 1.10 -4.71
C ARG A 214 -30.22 1.26 -3.32
N SER A 215 -29.60 2.07 -2.47
CA SER A 215 -30.05 2.33 -1.10
C SER A 215 -31.43 3.01 -1.05
N GLN A 216 -31.67 3.99 -1.93
CA GLN A 216 -32.95 4.69 -2.02
C GLN A 216 -34.09 3.81 -2.57
N GLN A 217 -33.79 2.91 -3.50
CA GLN A 217 -34.79 1.98 -4.05
C GLN A 217 -35.21 0.92 -3.02
N GLY A 218 -34.27 0.36 -2.27
CA GLY A 218 -34.57 -0.60 -1.19
C GLY A 218 -35.49 -0.02 -0.11
N GLY A 219 -35.28 1.24 0.28
CA GLY A 219 -36.15 1.94 1.24
C GLY A 219 -37.55 2.30 0.71
N LYS A 220 -37.71 2.44 -0.62
CA LYS A 220 -39.01 2.66 -1.25
C LYS A 220 -39.84 1.39 -1.35
N LEU A 221 -39.20 0.25 -1.57
CA LEU A 221 -39.86 -1.07 -1.60
C LEU A 221 -40.34 -1.47 -0.21
N SER A 222 -39.48 -1.35 0.82
CA SER A 222 -39.87 -1.69 2.20
C SER A 222 -41.00 -0.84 2.78
N ARG A 223 -41.13 0.42 2.34
CA ARG A 223 -42.23 1.31 2.74
C ARG A 223 -43.56 0.98 2.07
N ARG A 224 -43.55 0.34 0.89
CA ARG A 224 -44.77 -0.06 0.16
C ARG A 224 -45.37 -1.38 0.66
N GLU A 225 -44.61 -2.17 1.41
CA GLU A 225 -45.01 -3.47 1.94
C GLU A 225 -45.47 -3.42 3.40
N GLN A 226 -45.55 -2.23 4.01
CA GLN A 226 -46.15 -2.05 5.33
C GLN A 226 -47.64 -1.72 5.16
N PRO A 227 -48.57 -2.58 5.62
CA PRO A 227 -50.01 -2.35 5.53
C PRO A 227 -50.51 -1.23 6.44
#